data_AF-A0A1Z8W2A1-F1
#
_entry.id   AF-A0A1Z8W2A1-F1
#
_cell.length_a   1.000
_cell.length_b   1.000
_cell.length_c   1.000
_cell.angle_alpha   90.00
_cell.angle_beta   90.00
_cell.angle_gamma   90.00
#
_symmetry.space_group_name_H-M   'P 1'
#
loop_
_entity.id
_entity.type
_entity.pdbx_description
1 polymer ?
#
loop_
_entity_poly.entity_id
_entity_poly.type
_entity_poly.pdbx_seq_one_letter_code
_entity_poly.pdbx_strand_id
1 'polypeptide(L)'
;MVTLEEILDKIAESLIQSEFVNSDLVEQNQKTIKNGLISLGRGNSDRLVLFQKDVKANEEDLINLSDDGVGITLNEIVDGFNENNFTINQIDVILSDLGAGVIGIVLYVDGANQYDITSLLSDSSNNPLNVSQFVNIKQRQTVIDPNQANEYLDTNIYELIPTGLTRQERIDFLFTELNTLLSGTIPVFDEDGDGAVDRDPMGNWTRDQLYYLDNSISATQESEQATIAEEDSFITRIRNNMNDLNEDKTLEDIYNTIYPYLTDIIEGDIPIEDERPEYQLESSGYLKFRNPNQGIIIRNTTQDYVEGLNPITQDYLETGFTITMWVRFLDKTSSGTLFNFGNPTRGENPFGFRLETYTLGRDEVTNITYDTADPIGEPDFRTWGEYAEEIALENNYFNKSDTERFVRLVIKDGDKLRDSHVGVLGRQKTTDVPGFALDSDYDLGLMSTTWIPEDFTEWYFIVATFNPDVEEDEHIVSGTGADGVNKEYTECLQVGETPDCGRTPYFWRNNIIDTGYTNHSNMGNKCKVEIISKTDLLRARGYKVD
;
A
#
# COMPACT_ATOMS: atom_id res chain seq x y z
N MET A 1 28.25 68.67 -1.94
CA MET A 1 29.29 69.45 -1.25
C MET A 1 29.00 69.28 0.22
N VAL A 2 29.94 68.68 0.95
CA VAL A 2 29.89 68.49 2.40
C VAL A 2 30.11 69.85 3.06
N THR A 3 29.26 70.19 4.01
CA THR A 3 29.39 71.38 4.82
C THR A 3 30.04 71.05 6.17
N LEU A 4 30.68 72.05 6.79
CA LEU A 4 31.23 71.92 8.14
C LEU A 4 30.15 71.45 9.14
N GLU A 5 28.94 72.01 9.02
CA GLU A 5 27.82 71.69 9.90
C GLU A 5 27.40 70.23 9.79
N GLU A 6 27.31 69.68 8.58
CA GLU A 6 26.97 68.26 8.39
C GLU A 6 27.98 67.32 9.04
N ILE A 7 29.27 67.69 9.07
CA ILE A 7 30.31 66.92 9.77
C ILE A 7 30.16 67.02 11.28
N LEU A 8 29.91 68.22 11.78
CA LEU A 8 29.71 68.47 13.21
C LEU A 8 28.45 67.77 13.76
N ASP A 9 27.36 67.78 13.01
CA ASP A 9 26.13 67.03 13.34
C ASP A 9 26.40 65.53 13.38
N LYS A 10 27.11 64.98 12.39
CA LYS A 10 27.45 63.56 12.34
C LYS A 10 28.35 63.13 13.51
N ILE A 11 29.26 64.00 13.95
CA ILE A 11 30.08 63.79 15.15
C ILE A 11 29.19 63.78 16.40
N ALA A 12 28.29 64.75 16.55
CA ALA A 12 27.38 64.84 17.69
C ALA A 12 26.46 63.61 17.80
N GLU A 13 25.85 63.16 16.70
CA GLU A 13 25.04 61.95 16.66
C GLU A 13 25.83 60.70 17.07
N SER A 14 27.05 60.56 16.56
CA SER A 14 27.93 59.43 16.88
C SER A 14 28.32 59.42 18.35
N LEU A 15 28.53 60.59 18.95
CA LEU A 15 28.84 60.73 20.38
C LEU A 15 27.64 60.35 21.26
N ILE A 16 26.42 60.75 20.93
CA ILE A 16 25.21 60.41 21.71
C ILE A 16 24.97 58.90 21.75
N GLN A 17 25.21 58.23 20.61
CA GLN A 17 25.02 56.78 20.49
C GLN A 17 26.20 55.98 21.04
N SER A 18 27.31 56.64 21.37
CA SER A 18 28.53 56.00 21.84
C SER A 18 28.40 55.50 23.27
N GLU A 19 28.89 54.28 23.52
CA GLU A 19 29.07 53.75 24.88
C GLU A 19 30.13 54.53 25.69
N PHE A 20 30.99 55.31 25.02
CA PHE A 20 32.00 56.14 25.67
C PHE A 20 31.41 57.41 26.30
N VAL A 21 30.18 57.80 25.93
CA VAL A 21 29.47 58.95 26.50
C VAL A 21 28.48 58.49 27.57
N ASN A 22 28.86 58.65 28.84
CA ASN A 22 27.99 58.33 29.98
C ASN A 22 27.42 59.59 30.65
N SER A 23 26.51 59.41 31.62
CA SER A 23 25.86 60.52 32.32
C SER A 23 26.83 61.47 33.01
N ASP A 24 27.96 60.97 33.48
CA ASP A 24 28.94 61.74 34.23
C ASP A 24 29.77 62.60 33.27
N LEU A 25 30.10 62.08 32.09
CA LEU A 25 30.75 62.84 31.02
C LEU A 25 29.85 63.95 30.47
N VAL A 26 28.54 63.68 30.32
CA VAL A 26 27.56 64.70 29.93
C VAL A 26 27.48 65.80 30.99
N GLU A 27 27.44 65.46 32.28
CA GLU A 27 27.37 66.44 33.37
C GLU A 27 28.65 67.31 33.46
N GLN A 28 29.81 66.73 33.17
CA GLN A 28 31.10 67.45 33.11
C GLN A 28 31.21 68.40 31.92
N ASN A 29 30.56 68.07 30.79
CA ASN A 29 30.60 68.88 29.57
C ASN A 29 29.41 69.84 29.41
N GLN A 30 28.45 69.83 30.34
CA GLN A 30 27.34 70.79 30.36
C GLN A 30 27.85 72.21 30.63
N LYS A 31 27.48 73.14 29.73
CA LYS A 31 27.77 74.56 29.84
C LYS A 31 26.82 75.21 30.85
N THR A 32 27.39 75.91 31.82
CA THR A 32 26.65 76.65 32.85
C THR A 32 27.19 78.07 33.00
N ILE A 33 26.37 78.97 33.55
CA ILE A 33 26.81 80.35 33.83
C ILE A 33 27.28 80.44 35.29
N LYS A 34 28.58 80.67 35.49
CA LYS A 34 29.17 80.95 36.81
C LYS A 34 29.84 82.33 36.78
N ASN A 35 29.45 83.20 37.72
CA ASN A 35 29.98 84.57 37.82
C ASN A 35 29.90 85.40 36.53
N GLY A 36 28.87 85.16 35.70
CA GLY A 36 28.66 85.88 34.43
C GLY A 36 29.53 85.41 33.25
N LEU A 37 30.31 84.34 33.43
CA LEU A 37 31.08 83.68 32.38
C LEU A 37 30.53 82.27 32.12
N ILE A 38 30.68 81.77 30.89
CA ILE A 38 30.35 80.39 30.54
C ILE A 38 31.45 79.48 31.07
N SER A 39 31.07 78.43 31.78
CA SER A 39 31.97 77.43 32.37
C SER A 39 31.40 76.02 32.24
N LEU A 40 32.27 75.01 32.11
CA LEU A 40 31.89 73.60 32.04
C LEU A 40 31.66 72.99 33.44
N GLY A 41 30.91 71.89 33.49
CA GLY A 41 30.61 71.12 34.69
C GLY A 41 29.43 71.67 35.48
N ARG A 42 28.33 70.91 35.50
CA ARG A 42 27.10 71.28 36.21
C ARG A 42 27.14 70.92 37.69
N GLY A 43 26.85 71.89 38.56
CA GLY A 43 26.44 71.66 39.95
C GLY A 43 24.92 71.69 40.11
N ASN A 44 24.42 71.15 41.23
CA ASN A 44 22.97 71.02 41.51
C ASN A 44 22.17 72.34 41.44
N SER A 45 22.82 73.49 41.60
CA SER A 45 22.20 74.83 41.59
C SER A 45 22.49 75.65 40.33
N ASP A 46 23.28 75.11 39.39
CA ASP A 46 23.74 75.87 38.24
C ASP A 46 22.67 75.92 37.14
N ARG A 47 22.59 77.07 36.45
CA ARG A 47 21.71 77.24 35.29
C ARG A 47 22.42 76.77 34.03
N LEU A 48 21.78 75.83 33.33
CA LEU A 48 22.23 75.32 32.03
C LEU A 48 22.13 76.41 30.96
N VAL A 49 23.14 76.47 30.10
CA VAL A 49 23.12 77.25 28.86
C VAL A 49 22.66 76.32 27.74
N LEU A 50 21.47 76.58 27.20
CA LEU A 50 20.94 75.90 26.02
C LEU A 50 20.89 76.89 24.86
N PHE A 51 21.31 76.45 23.68
CA PHE A 51 21.22 77.26 22.48
C PHE A 51 19.84 77.11 21.85
N GLN A 52 19.31 78.19 21.26
CA GLN A 52 17.98 78.18 20.63
C GLN A 52 17.95 77.30 19.36
N LYS A 53 19.11 77.02 18.77
CA LYS A 53 19.26 76.21 17.57
C LYS A 53 20.60 75.48 17.62
N ASP A 54 20.59 74.18 17.33
CA ASP A 54 21.81 73.35 17.37
C ASP A 54 22.82 73.70 16.27
N VAL A 55 22.34 74.29 15.16
CA VAL A 55 23.02 74.55 13.88
C VAL A 55 24.28 75.47 13.93
N LYS A 56 24.74 75.87 15.13
CA LYS A 56 25.96 76.68 15.34
C LYS A 56 26.67 76.40 16.66
N ALA A 57 26.07 75.60 17.54
CA ALA A 57 26.63 75.33 18.85
C ALA A 57 27.95 74.54 18.74
N ASN A 58 28.05 73.68 17.71
CA ASN A 58 29.23 72.88 17.42
C ASN A 58 30.42 73.73 16.92
N GLU A 59 30.15 74.81 16.16
CA GLU A 59 31.19 75.67 15.57
C GLU A 59 31.89 76.52 16.64
N GLU A 60 31.15 76.98 17.66
CA GLU A 60 31.71 77.78 18.76
C GLU A 60 32.65 76.97 19.69
N ASP A 61 32.57 75.64 19.65
CA ASP A 61 33.41 74.72 20.45
C ASP A 61 34.68 74.26 19.73
N LEU A 62 34.87 74.66 18.46
CA LEU A 62 36.10 74.42 17.73
C LEU A 62 37.26 75.19 18.35
N ILE A 63 38.30 74.46 18.76
CA ILE A 63 39.49 75.07 19.31
C ILE A 63 40.37 75.48 18.13
N ASN A 64 40.43 76.78 17.84
CA ASN A 64 41.37 77.34 16.87
C ASN A 64 42.79 77.30 17.46
N LEU A 65 43.44 76.14 17.50
CA LEU A 65 44.86 76.03 17.84
C LEU A 65 45.71 76.45 16.63
N SER A 66 46.10 77.72 16.60
CA SER A 66 47.27 78.19 15.86
C SER A 66 48.28 78.74 16.86
N ASP A 67 49.31 77.97 17.20
CA ASP A 67 50.53 78.56 17.77
C ASP A 67 51.83 78.08 17.09
N ASP A 68 51.80 77.02 16.26
CA ASP A 68 53.02 76.51 15.60
C ASP A 68 52.93 76.44 14.05
N GLY A 69 51.82 76.88 13.44
CA GLY A 69 51.73 77.11 11.99
C GLY A 69 51.85 75.88 11.07
N VAL A 70 51.66 74.66 11.58
CA VAL A 70 51.74 73.40 10.80
C VAL A 70 50.54 72.44 11.07
N GLY A 71 49.42 72.94 11.58
CA GLY A 71 48.20 72.13 11.80
C GLY A 71 47.13 72.38 10.74
N ILE A 72 46.48 71.32 10.23
CA ILE A 72 45.30 71.41 9.37
C ILE A 72 44.05 71.75 10.19
N THR A 73 43.25 72.71 9.74
CA THR A 73 41.97 73.06 10.35
C THR A 73 40.85 72.11 9.90
N LEU A 74 39.76 72.00 10.67
CA LEU A 74 38.61 71.18 10.26
C LEU A 74 37.97 71.70 8.96
N ASN A 75 38.00 73.03 8.74
CA ASN A 75 37.56 73.63 7.48
C ASN A 75 38.40 73.17 6.29
N GLU A 76 39.73 73.13 6.42
CA GLU A 76 40.61 72.65 5.35
C GLU A 76 40.41 71.15 5.06
N ILE A 77 40.07 70.35 6.08
CA ILE A 77 39.70 68.95 5.90
C ILE A 77 38.39 68.84 5.09
N VAL A 78 37.38 69.65 5.43
CA VAL A 78 36.09 69.69 4.73
C VAL A 78 36.25 70.19 3.29
N ASP A 79 37.07 71.22 3.06
CA ASP A 79 37.42 71.70 1.73
C ASP A 79 38.12 70.59 0.92
N GLY A 80 39.05 69.87 1.54
CA GLY A 80 39.68 68.67 0.95
C GLY A 80 38.66 67.60 0.59
N PHE A 81 37.61 67.39 1.39
CA PHE A 81 36.54 66.45 1.03
C PHE A 81 35.76 66.90 -0.20
N ASN A 82 35.51 68.20 -0.30
CA ASN A 82 34.80 68.79 -1.44
C ASN A 82 35.63 68.78 -2.72
N GLU A 83 36.94 69.04 -2.64
CA GLU A 83 37.85 68.96 -3.78
C GLU A 83 37.92 67.52 -4.34
N ASN A 84 37.81 66.52 -3.48
CA ASN A 84 37.79 65.10 -3.86
C ASN A 84 36.38 64.56 -4.18
N ASN A 85 35.35 65.42 -4.23
CA ASN A 85 33.95 65.06 -4.49
C ASN A 85 33.35 64.01 -3.51
N PHE A 86 33.83 63.94 -2.27
CA PHE A 86 33.20 63.09 -1.26
C PHE A 86 31.82 63.64 -0.84
N THR A 87 30.96 62.72 -0.40
CA THR A 87 29.64 63.03 0.17
C THR A 87 29.61 62.67 1.67
N ILE A 88 28.69 63.28 2.44
CA ILE A 88 28.59 63.07 3.90
C ILE A 88 28.37 61.59 4.29
N ASN A 89 27.73 60.82 3.41
CA ASN A 89 27.48 59.40 3.60
C ASN A 89 28.74 58.54 3.47
N GLN A 90 29.82 59.07 2.90
CA GLN A 90 31.10 58.35 2.74
C GLN A 90 32.10 58.67 3.85
N ILE A 91 31.72 59.50 4.83
CA ILE A 91 32.59 59.97 5.92
C ILE A 91 32.07 59.41 7.22
N ASP A 92 32.66 58.34 7.74
CA ASP A 92 32.26 57.76 9.01
C ASP A 92 33.02 58.36 10.19
N VAL A 93 32.37 58.48 11.33
CA VAL A 93 32.99 58.96 12.57
C VAL A 93 33.31 57.75 13.43
N ILE A 94 34.59 57.51 13.65
CA ILE A 94 35.06 56.43 14.52
C ILE A 94 35.49 57.05 15.84
N LEU A 95 34.90 56.54 16.93
CA LEU A 95 35.17 56.98 18.29
C LEU A 95 36.00 55.92 19.02
N SER A 96 36.90 56.36 19.89
CA SER A 96 37.69 55.50 20.76
C SER A 96 37.93 56.13 22.12
N ASP A 97 37.94 55.34 23.20
CA ASP A 97 38.35 55.81 24.52
C ASP A 97 39.87 55.95 24.60
N LEU A 98 40.36 57.19 24.79
CA LEU A 98 41.79 57.49 24.98
C LEU A 98 42.18 57.54 26.47
N GLY A 99 41.24 57.30 27.38
CA GLY A 99 41.42 57.37 28.81
C GLY A 99 41.24 58.79 29.37
N ALA A 100 41.08 58.88 30.70
CA ALA A 100 40.89 60.13 31.44
C ALA A 100 39.72 61.02 30.97
N GLY A 101 38.69 60.43 30.34
CA GLY A 101 37.51 61.15 29.84
C GLY A 101 37.71 61.79 28.46
N VAL A 102 38.81 61.49 27.78
CA VAL A 102 39.10 61.95 26.41
C VAL A 102 38.59 60.92 25.41
N ILE A 103 37.81 61.38 24.43
CA ILE A 103 37.30 60.55 23.34
C ILE A 103 38.05 60.94 22.07
N GLY A 104 38.76 59.97 21.49
CA GLY A 104 39.40 60.11 20.19
C GLY A 104 38.34 60.13 19.08
N ILE A 105 38.47 61.08 18.15
CA ILE A 105 37.54 61.28 17.04
C ILE A 105 38.31 61.22 15.73
N VAL A 106 38.05 60.19 14.94
CA VAL A 106 38.66 59.99 13.62
C VAL A 106 37.58 60.03 12.55
N LEU A 107 37.79 60.86 11.53
CA LEU A 107 36.99 60.81 10.31
C LEU A 107 37.58 59.78 9.36
N TYR A 108 36.80 58.76 9.03
CA TYR A 108 37.17 57.69 8.13
C TYR A 108 36.45 57.87 6.79
N VAL A 109 37.20 58.09 5.71
CA VAL A 109 36.62 58.40 4.40
C VAL A 109 36.93 57.30 3.40
N ASP A 110 35.86 56.80 2.77
CA ASP A 110 35.91 55.86 1.64
C ASP A 110 36.80 54.63 1.89
N GLY A 111 36.79 54.10 3.12
CA GLY A 111 37.45 52.83 3.41
C GLY A 111 38.97 52.88 3.51
N ALA A 112 39.64 54.04 3.41
CA ALA A 112 41.10 54.10 3.36
C ALA A 112 41.75 55.32 4.03
N ASN A 113 41.14 56.51 4.00
CA ASN A 113 41.75 57.73 4.52
C ASN A 113 41.26 58.01 5.94
N GLN A 114 42.19 58.32 6.84
CA GLN A 114 41.90 58.64 8.24
C GLN A 114 42.38 60.05 8.57
N TYR A 115 41.48 60.86 9.14
CA TYR A 115 41.80 62.18 9.67
C TYR A 115 41.50 62.17 11.17
N ASP A 116 42.54 62.14 11.99
CA ASP A 116 42.41 62.31 13.43
C ASP A 116 42.18 63.79 13.72
N ILE A 117 40.98 64.11 14.20
CA ILE A 117 40.54 65.47 14.51
C ILE A 117 40.39 65.68 16.01
N THR A 118 40.85 64.73 16.83
CA THR A 118 40.71 64.76 18.29
C THR A 118 41.24 66.07 18.87
N SER A 119 42.42 66.53 18.43
CA SER A 119 43.05 67.76 18.92
C SER A 119 42.42 69.06 18.37
N LEU A 120 41.52 68.97 17.38
CA LEU A 120 40.77 70.13 16.87
C LEU A 120 39.50 70.39 17.70
N LEU A 121 39.04 69.37 18.43
CA LEU A 121 37.82 69.38 19.23
C LEU A 121 38.07 69.23 20.73
N SER A 122 39.32 68.95 21.14
CA SER A 122 39.72 68.83 22.55
C SER A 122 41.06 69.52 22.82
N ASP A 123 41.14 70.31 23.90
CA ASP A 123 42.42 70.68 24.48
C ASP A 123 42.85 69.57 25.45
N SER A 124 44.13 69.52 25.78
CA SER A 124 44.74 68.47 26.61
C SER A 124 44.19 68.38 28.06
N SER A 125 43.12 69.10 28.39
CA SER A 125 42.53 69.17 29.73
C SER A 125 41.01 69.02 29.75
N ASN A 126 40.30 69.18 28.62
CA ASN A 126 38.87 68.92 28.52
C ASN A 126 38.44 68.77 27.06
N ASN A 127 37.53 67.83 26.80
CA ASN A 127 36.96 67.60 25.49
C ASN A 127 35.59 68.29 25.42
N PRO A 128 35.46 69.55 24.92
CA PRO A 128 34.16 70.19 24.67
C PRO A 128 33.45 69.49 23.51
N LEU A 129 33.11 68.22 23.71
CA LEU A 129 32.13 67.51 22.93
C LEU A 129 30.83 68.28 23.10
N ASN A 130 30.15 68.61 22.00
CA ASN A 130 28.85 69.28 22.06
C ASN A 130 27.72 68.34 22.53
N VAL A 131 28.01 67.52 23.54
CA VAL A 131 27.06 66.76 24.35
C VAL A 131 26.44 67.63 25.46
N SER A 132 26.87 68.89 25.57
CA SER A 132 26.40 69.86 26.55
C SER A 132 24.89 70.16 26.48
N GLN A 133 24.25 69.95 25.32
CA GLN A 133 22.82 70.18 25.11
C GLN A 133 21.92 69.03 25.59
N PHE A 134 22.47 67.87 25.95
CA PHE A 134 21.68 66.72 26.40
C PHE A 134 21.31 66.81 27.88
N VAL A 135 20.03 66.58 28.23
CA VAL A 135 19.52 66.61 29.61
C VAL A 135 18.96 65.23 29.99
N ASN A 136 19.44 64.68 31.10
CA ASN A 136 18.96 63.38 31.60
C ASN A 136 17.66 63.54 32.43
N ILE A 137 16.61 62.79 32.10
CA ILE A 137 15.33 62.82 32.83
C ILE A 137 15.29 61.65 33.83
N LYS A 138 15.41 61.95 35.14
CA LYS A 138 15.23 60.94 36.21
C LYS A 138 13.77 60.94 36.71
N GLN A 139 13.03 59.88 36.43
CA GLN A 139 11.61 59.73 36.82
C GLN A 139 11.48 59.50 38.34
N ARG A 140 10.79 60.39 39.07
CA ARG A 140 10.79 60.40 40.55
C ARG A 140 9.48 60.06 41.28
N GLN A 141 8.28 60.02 40.65
CA GLN A 141 7.03 59.47 41.24
C GLN A 141 5.81 59.55 40.29
N THR A 142 4.77 58.72 40.51
CA THR A 142 3.48 58.70 39.77
C THR A 142 2.29 59.08 40.67
N VAL A 143 1.36 59.91 40.15
CA VAL A 143 0.24 60.57 40.86
C VAL A 143 -1.08 59.81 40.73
N ILE A 144 -1.13 58.51 41.05
CA ILE A 144 -2.38 57.72 40.95
C ILE A 144 -2.53 56.86 42.20
N ASP A 145 -3.68 56.98 42.89
CA ASP A 145 -4.09 56.08 43.98
C ASP A 145 -4.71 54.80 43.38
N PRO A 146 -4.04 53.64 43.46
CA PRO A 146 -4.49 52.41 42.80
C PRO A 146 -5.80 51.86 43.34
N ASN A 147 -6.13 52.14 44.61
CA ASN A 147 -7.29 51.55 45.26
C ASN A 147 -8.58 52.24 44.82
N GLN A 148 -8.56 53.56 44.67
CA GLN A 148 -9.71 54.33 44.21
C GLN A 148 -9.96 54.12 42.70
N ALA A 149 -8.91 53.87 41.92
CA ALA A 149 -9.05 53.53 40.51
C ALA A 149 -9.79 52.19 40.31
N ASN A 150 -9.48 51.16 41.10
CA ASN A 150 -10.11 49.84 40.98
C ASN A 150 -11.59 49.80 41.43
N GLU A 151 -12.07 50.77 42.21
CA GLU A 151 -13.47 50.81 42.65
C GLU A 151 -14.42 51.37 41.58
N TYR A 152 -13.93 52.26 40.71
CA TYR A 152 -14.74 52.96 39.70
C TYR A 152 -14.44 52.56 38.25
N LEU A 153 -13.26 52.02 37.96
CA LEU A 153 -12.95 51.43 36.66
C LEU A 153 -13.43 49.98 36.65
N ASP A 154 -14.63 49.76 36.11
CA ASP A 154 -14.99 48.45 35.58
C ASP A 154 -14.12 48.18 34.36
N THR A 155 -13.06 47.39 34.54
CA THR A 155 -12.14 46.99 33.46
C THR A 155 -12.72 45.90 32.56
N ASN A 156 -13.99 45.50 32.73
CA ASN A 156 -14.66 44.51 31.89
C ASN A 156 -15.57 45.14 30.83
N ILE A 157 -15.31 46.37 30.39
CA ILE A 157 -15.88 46.85 29.13
C ILE A 157 -15.14 46.17 27.99
N TYR A 158 -15.69 45.07 27.50
CA TYR A 158 -15.30 44.50 26.22
C TYR A 158 -15.81 45.41 25.11
N GLU A 159 -14.91 45.82 24.22
CA GLU A 159 -15.27 46.35 22.93
C GLU A 159 -16.17 45.31 22.23
N LEU A 160 -17.40 45.67 21.85
CA LEU A 160 -18.29 44.81 21.04
C LEU A 160 -17.78 44.72 19.60
N ILE A 161 -16.52 44.34 19.40
CA ILE A 161 -16.09 43.78 18.13
C ILE A 161 -16.42 42.29 18.25
N PRO A 162 -17.27 41.72 17.38
CA PRO A 162 -17.46 40.28 17.38
C PRO A 162 -16.08 39.65 17.24
N THR A 163 -15.67 38.86 18.24
CA THR A 163 -14.48 38.02 18.12
C THR A 163 -14.71 37.20 16.87
N GLY A 164 -13.93 37.47 15.81
CA GLY A 164 -14.05 36.71 14.57
C GLY A 164 -13.98 35.23 14.92
N LEU A 165 -14.97 34.46 14.46
CA LEU A 165 -15.02 33.03 14.70
C LEU A 165 -13.67 32.41 14.36
N THR A 166 -13.15 31.61 15.28
CA THR A 166 -11.95 30.83 15.01
C THR A 166 -12.20 29.94 13.80
N ARG A 167 -11.12 29.52 13.12
CA ARG A 167 -11.27 28.64 11.96
C ARG A 167 -11.98 27.33 12.32
N GLN A 168 -11.74 26.80 13.51
CA GLN A 168 -12.41 25.61 14.01
C GLN A 168 -13.91 25.87 14.24
N GLU A 169 -14.28 26.96 14.92
CA GLU A 169 -15.70 27.30 15.11
C GLU A 169 -16.41 27.49 13.76
N ARG A 170 -15.76 28.11 12.76
CA ARG A 170 -16.33 28.21 11.41
C ARG A 170 -16.57 26.87 10.74
N ILE A 171 -15.66 25.91 10.94
CA ILE A 171 -15.80 24.53 10.45
C ILE A 171 -16.95 23.84 11.19
N ASP A 172 -16.99 23.96 12.51
CA ASP A 172 -18.03 23.35 13.35
C ASP A 172 -19.43 23.90 12.99
N PHE A 173 -19.55 25.22 12.79
CA PHE A 173 -20.78 25.84 12.32
C PHE A 173 -21.17 25.38 10.92
N LEU A 174 -20.22 25.27 9.98
CA LEU A 174 -20.50 24.75 8.64
C LEU A 174 -21.10 23.35 8.70
N PHE A 175 -20.48 22.43 9.46
CA PHE A 175 -20.98 21.06 9.53
C PHE A 175 -22.27 20.95 10.35
N THR A 176 -22.46 21.78 11.37
CA THR A 176 -23.71 21.84 12.13
C THR A 176 -24.86 22.29 11.22
N GLU A 177 -24.67 23.37 10.48
CA GLU A 177 -25.67 23.92 9.58
C GLU A 177 -25.92 23.01 8.37
N LEU A 178 -24.87 22.41 7.81
CA LEU A 178 -25.05 21.44 6.72
C LEU A 178 -25.88 20.25 7.18
N ASN A 179 -25.63 19.72 8.39
CA ASN A 179 -26.40 18.59 8.91
C ASN A 179 -27.87 18.94 9.21
N THR A 180 -28.18 20.19 9.57
CA THR A 180 -29.58 20.63 9.75
C THR A 180 -30.30 20.81 8.41
N LEU A 181 -29.56 21.16 7.35
CA LEU A 181 -30.08 21.37 6.00
C LEU A 181 -30.10 20.11 5.12
N LEU A 182 -29.60 18.97 5.63
CA LEU A 182 -29.69 17.67 4.99
C LEU A 182 -30.93 16.92 5.47
N SER A 183 -31.64 16.26 4.55
CA SER A 183 -32.72 15.35 4.92
C SER A 183 -32.15 14.19 5.74
N GLY A 184 -32.70 13.97 6.94
CA GLY A 184 -32.36 12.81 7.76
C GLY A 184 -32.80 11.47 7.15
N THR A 185 -33.55 11.50 6.04
CA THR A 185 -34.00 10.30 5.32
C THR A 185 -33.10 10.09 4.09
N ILE A 186 -32.36 8.98 4.12
CA ILE A 186 -31.47 8.59 3.02
C ILE A 186 -32.33 8.11 1.84
N PRO A 187 -32.06 8.55 0.59
CA PRO A 187 -32.70 8.00 -0.61
C PRO A 187 -32.49 6.49 -0.72
N VAL A 188 -33.56 5.74 -1.01
CA VAL A 188 -33.50 4.30 -1.30
C VAL A 188 -33.31 4.12 -2.81
N PHE A 189 -32.08 3.80 -3.22
CA PHE A 189 -31.72 3.69 -4.63
C PHE A 189 -32.02 2.31 -5.26
N ASP A 190 -32.05 1.27 -4.44
CA ASP A 190 -32.23 -0.14 -4.82
C ASP A 190 -33.36 -0.72 -3.93
N GLU A 191 -34.58 -0.79 -4.47
CA GLU A 191 -35.75 -1.33 -3.80
C GLU A 191 -35.86 -2.85 -3.93
N ASP A 192 -35.27 -3.47 -4.95
CA ASP A 192 -35.37 -4.90 -5.22
C ASP A 192 -34.20 -5.75 -4.67
N GLY A 193 -33.11 -5.09 -4.28
CA GLY A 193 -31.94 -5.65 -3.64
C GLY A 193 -30.97 -6.35 -4.59
N ASP A 194 -31.00 -6.02 -5.88
CA ASP A 194 -30.10 -6.60 -6.89
C ASP A 194 -28.70 -5.95 -6.92
N GLY A 195 -28.48 -4.90 -6.13
CA GLY A 195 -27.23 -4.15 -6.04
C GLY A 195 -27.08 -3.05 -7.09
N ALA A 196 -28.10 -2.76 -7.89
CA ALA A 196 -28.15 -1.68 -8.87
C ALA A 196 -29.18 -0.62 -8.51
N VAL A 197 -29.05 0.57 -9.11
CA VAL A 197 -30.06 1.63 -8.93
C VAL A 197 -31.28 1.35 -9.80
N ASP A 198 -32.46 1.36 -9.19
CA ASP A 198 -33.74 1.23 -9.90
C ASP A 198 -33.99 2.43 -10.80
N ARG A 199 -34.16 2.18 -12.11
CA ARG A 199 -34.36 3.23 -13.11
C ARG A 199 -35.68 3.08 -13.85
N ASP A 200 -36.31 4.23 -14.10
CA ASP A 200 -37.46 4.34 -14.98
C ASP A 200 -37.07 4.17 -16.47
N PRO A 201 -38.02 4.04 -17.40
CA PRO A 201 -37.73 3.92 -18.84
C PRO A 201 -37.00 5.13 -19.46
N MET A 202 -36.91 6.25 -18.74
CA MET A 202 -36.22 7.47 -19.15
C MET A 202 -34.81 7.55 -18.55
N GLY A 203 -34.41 6.57 -17.73
CA GLY A 203 -33.09 6.45 -17.11
C GLY A 203 -32.96 7.19 -15.77
N ASN A 204 -34.03 7.82 -15.28
CA ASN A 204 -34.03 8.48 -13.97
C ASN A 204 -34.21 7.45 -12.86
N TRP A 205 -33.73 7.75 -11.66
CA TRP A 205 -34.04 6.93 -10.49
C TRP A 205 -35.55 6.91 -10.24
N THR A 206 -36.12 5.72 -10.03
CA THR A 206 -37.57 5.50 -9.98
C THR A 206 -38.31 6.37 -8.94
N ARG A 207 -37.65 6.78 -7.85
CA ARG A 207 -38.24 7.66 -6.82
C ARG A 207 -37.79 9.12 -6.89
N ASP A 208 -37.12 9.55 -7.96
CA ASP A 208 -36.54 10.89 -8.06
C ASP A 208 -37.57 12.01 -7.85
N GLN A 209 -38.73 11.91 -8.52
CA GLN A 209 -39.80 12.91 -8.39
C GLN A 209 -40.40 12.95 -6.98
N LEU A 210 -40.62 11.77 -6.36
CA LEU A 210 -41.17 11.70 -5.01
C LEU A 210 -40.18 12.30 -3.99
N TYR A 211 -38.90 11.92 -4.08
CA TYR A 211 -37.87 12.47 -3.21
C TYR A 211 -37.74 14.00 -3.36
N TYR A 212 -37.82 14.50 -4.60
CA TYR A 212 -37.80 15.93 -4.89
C TYR A 212 -38.93 16.68 -4.16
N LEU A 213 -40.18 16.23 -4.35
CA LEU A 213 -41.37 16.87 -3.76
C LEU A 213 -41.41 16.77 -2.23
N ASP A 214 -40.85 15.70 -1.67
CA ASP A 214 -40.88 15.40 -0.23
C ASP A 214 -39.71 15.98 0.56
N ASN A 215 -38.65 16.49 -0.10
CA ASN A 215 -37.43 16.90 0.60
C ASN A 215 -36.82 18.22 0.13
N SER A 216 -37.08 18.70 -1.08
CA SER A 216 -36.28 19.79 -1.68
C SER A 216 -36.92 21.17 -1.52
N ILE A 217 -36.13 22.15 -1.08
CA ILE A 217 -36.50 23.58 -1.02
C ILE A 217 -36.90 24.14 -2.40
N SER A 218 -36.30 23.65 -3.48
CA SER A 218 -36.72 24.08 -4.83
C SER A 218 -38.14 23.64 -5.18
N ALA A 219 -38.59 22.49 -4.67
CA ALA A 219 -39.95 22.01 -4.89
C ALA A 219 -40.96 22.90 -4.16
N THR A 220 -40.72 23.23 -2.89
CA THR A 220 -41.63 24.05 -2.07
C THR A 220 -41.76 25.48 -2.59
N GLN A 221 -40.73 26.00 -3.25
CA GLN A 221 -40.71 27.36 -3.80
C GLN A 221 -41.41 27.50 -5.16
N GLU A 222 -41.52 26.42 -5.95
CA GLU A 222 -42.04 26.50 -7.33
C GLU A 222 -43.21 25.56 -7.65
N SER A 223 -43.44 24.52 -6.85
CA SER A 223 -44.43 23.48 -7.12
C SER A 223 -45.57 23.49 -6.10
N GLU A 224 -46.81 23.62 -6.57
CA GLU A 224 -48.02 23.42 -5.75
C GLU A 224 -48.18 21.96 -5.28
N GLN A 225 -47.35 21.04 -5.78
CA GLN A 225 -47.37 19.60 -5.44
C GLN A 225 -46.35 19.23 -4.36
N ALA A 226 -45.56 20.18 -3.86
CA ALA A 226 -44.64 19.91 -2.76
C ALA A 226 -45.42 19.44 -1.52
N THR A 227 -44.89 18.43 -0.83
CA THR A 227 -45.59 17.79 0.30
C THR A 227 -45.12 18.31 1.65
N ILE A 228 -44.07 19.11 1.67
CA ILE A 228 -43.47 19.74 2.85
C ILE A 228 -43.53 21.27 2.75
N ALA A 229 -43.48 21.96 3.89
CA ALA A 229 -43.44 23.42 3.95
C ALA A 229 -42.01 23.94 3.69
N GLU A 230 -41.87 25.22 3.31
CA GLU A 230 -40.56 25.81 3.01
C GLU A 230 -39.63 25.77 4.23
N GLU A 231 -40.15 26.05 5.42
CA GLU A 231 -39.41 26.03 6.69
C GLU A 231 -38.88 24.65 7.11
N ASP A 232 -39.45 23.58 6.58
CA ASP A 232 -39.11 22.19 6.89
C ASP A 232 -38.37 21.50 5.74
N SER A 233 -37.99 22.26 4.70
CA SER A 233 -37.37 21.74 3.49
C SER A 233 -35.86 21.77 3.49
N PHE A 234 -35.25 20.89 2.70
CA PHE A 234 -33.83 20.62 2.70
C PHE A 234 -33.17 21.06 1.39
N ILE A 235 -31.84 21.04 1.36
CA ILE A 235 -31.07 21.36 0.15
C ILE A 235 -31.50 20.44 -0.99
N THR A 236 -31.80 21.02 -2.15
CA THR A 236 -32.10 20.28 -3.38
C THR A 236 -30.96 19.34 -3.74
N ARG A 237 -31.27 18.07 -4.04
CA ARG A 237 -30.26 17.01 -4.22
C ARG A 237 -29.41 17.17 -5.49
N ILE A 238 -30.04 17.40 -6.63
CA ILE A 238 -29.38 17.42 -7.96
C ILE A 238 -29.72 18.69 -8.74
N ARG A 239 -28.82 19.11 -9.63
CA ARG A 239 -28.97 20.33 -10.43
C ARG A 239 -30.21 20.32 -11.32
N ASN A 240 -30.59 19.16 -11.86
CA ASN A 240 -31.78 19.06 -12.71
C ASN A 240 -33.09 19.45 -12.01
N ASN A 241 -33.10 19.43 -10.67
CA ASN A 241 -34.27 19.75 -9.85
C ASN A 241 -34.15 21.11 -9.16
N MET A 242 -33.15 21.93 -9.51
CA MET A 242 -32.98 23.26 -8.92
C MET A 242 -33.88 24.29 -9.59
N ASN A 243 -34.31 25.28 -8.80
CA ASN A 243 -34.94 26.48 -9.30
C ASN A 243 -33.94 27.64 -9.46
N ASP A 244 -34.40 28.76 -10.01
CA ASP A 244 -33.58 29.96 -10.22
C ASP A 244 -32.95 30.50 -8.92
N LEU A 245 -33.57 30.29 -7.76
CA LEU A 245 -33.06 30.76 -6.46
C LEU A 245 -31.94 29.87 -5.90
N ASN A 246 -31.93 28.60 -6.29
CA ASN A 246 -31.03 27.57 -5.79
C ASN A 246 -30.02 27.10 -6.85
N GLU A 247 -29.80 27.90 -7.90
CA GLU A 247 -28.69 27.73 -8.84
C GLU A 247 -27.36 27.63 -8.06
N ASP A 248 -26.56 26.61 -8.39
CA ASP A 248 -25.28 26.25 -7.75
C ASP A 248 -25.34 25.97 -6.23
N LYS A 249 -26.53 25.67 -5.69
CA LYS A 249 -26.76 25.41 -4.26
C LYS A 249 -27.36 24.03 -4.00
N THR A 250 -26.97 23.01 -4.77
CA THR A 250 -27.45 21.64 -4.61
C THR A 250 -26.46 20.73 -3.88
N LEU A 251 -26.91 19.54 -3.43
CA LEU A 251 -25.99 18.53 -2.88
C LEU A 251 -24.99 18.04 -3.93
N GLU A 252 -25.39 17.98 -5.20
CA GLU A 252 -24.50 17.73 -6.33
C GLU A 252 -23.41 18.81 -6.44
N ASP A 253 -23.73 20.08 -6.19
CA ASP A 253 -22.73 21.17 -6.18
C ASP A 253 -21.72 21.04 -5.04
N ILE A 254 -22.21 20.70 -3.85
CA ILE A 254 -21.36 20.41 -2.69
C ILE A 254 -20.42 19.24 -3.00
N TYR A 255 -20.97 18.15 -3.56
CA TYR A 255 -20.19 16.99 -3.99
C TYR A 255 -19.12 17.38 -5.01
N ASN A 256 -19.50 18.09 -6.09
CA ASN A 256 -18.58 18.51 -7.13
C ASN A 256 -17.48 19.46 -6.62
N THR A 257 -17.79 20.28 -5.61
CA THR A 257 -16.81 21.17 -4.98
C THR A 257 -15.79 20.40 -4.14
N ILE A 258 -16.23 19.35 -3.44
CA ILE A 258 -15.39 18.56 -2.53
C ILE A 258 -14.63 17.46 -3.28
N TYR A 259 -15.19 16.90 -4.36
CA TYR A 259 -14.66 15.75 -5.10
C TYR A 259 -13.15 15.84 -5.45
N PRO A 260 -12.63 16.97 -5.98
CA PRO A 260 -11.21 17.09 -6.29
C PRO A 260 -10.27 17.03 -5.07
N TYR A 261 -10.79 17.28 -3.86
CA TYR A 261 -10.02 17.24 -2.62
C TYR A 261 -10.00 15.84 -1.97
N LEU A 262 -10.81 14.90 -2.46
CA LEU A 262 -10.94 13.54 -1.93
C LEU A 262 -10.62 12.48 -2.98
N THR A 263 -9.96 12.85 -4.08
CA THR A 263 -9.70 11.93 -5.20
C THR A 263 -8.89 10.70 -4.77
N ASP A 264 -7.97 10.86 -3.82
CA ASP A 264 -7.16 9.79 -3.22
C ASP A 264 -7.98 8.81 -2.35
N ILE A 265 -9.14 9.21 -1.85
CA ILE A 265 -10.03 8.36 -1.06
C ILE A 265 -11.12 7.73 -1.96
N ILE A 266 -11.51 8.44 -3.01
CA ILE A 266 -12.59 8.05 -3.95
C ILE A 266 -12.04 7.21 -5.11
N GLU A 267 -10.72 7.19 -5.35
CA GLU A 267 -10.11 6.32 -6.36
C GLU A 267 -10.44 4.84 -6.05
N GLY A 268 -10.89 4.11 -7.06
CA GLY A 268 -11.10 2.67 -6.93
C GLY A 268 -9.77 1.92 -6.84
N ASP A 269 -9.81 0.67 -6.37
CA ASP A 269 -8.63 -0.19 -6.32
C ASP A 269 -7.94 -0.24 -7.70
N ILE A 270 -6.65 0.09 -7.74
CA ILE A 270 -5.83 -0.11 -8.94
C ILE A 270 -5.64 -1.62 -9.11
N PRO A 271 -6.08 -2.24 -10.21
CA PRO A 271 -5.81 -3.65 -10.46
C PRO A 271 -4.29 -3.84 -10.58
N ILE A 272 -3.73 -4.71 -9.74
CA ILE A 272 -2.33 -5.13 -9.86
C ILE A 272 -2.20 -5.86 -11.21
N GLU A 273 -1.39 -5.32 -12.12
CA GLU A 273 -1.11 -6.00 -13.39
C GLU A 273 -0.26 -7.25 -13.15
N ASP A 274 -0.65 -8.37 -13.78
CA ASP A 274 0.13 -9.60 -13.74
C ASP A 274 1.39 -9.49 -14.62
N GLU A 275 2.52 -9.18 -14.00
CA GLU A 275 3.83 -9.02 -14.66
C GLU A 275 4.51 -10.35 -15.05
N ARG A 276 3.85 -11.51 -14.84
CA ARG A 276 4.45 -12.81 -15.22
C ARG A 276 4.64 -12.91 -16.74
N PRO A 277 5.75 -13.51 -17.21
CA PRO A 277 6.00 -13.68 -18.64
C PRO A 277 5.00 -14.62 -19.29
N GLU A 278 4.65 -14.36 -20.55
CA GLU A 278 3.85 -15.28 -21.37
C GLU A 278 4.71 -16.45 -21.90
N TYR A 279 4.14 -17.65 -21.93
CA TYR A 279 4.84 -18.83 -22.43
C TYR A 279 4.85 -18.89 -23.97
N GLN A 280 6.03 -19.11 -24.56
CA GLN A 280 6.19 -19.30 -26.01
C GLN A 280 6.36 -20.78 -26.36
N LEU A 281 5.47 -21.31 -27.21
CA LEU A 281 5.36 -22.75 -27.53
C LEU A 281 6.48 -23.26 -28.47
N GLU A 282 7.15 -22.39 -29.23
CA GLU A 282 8.09 -22.80 -30.28
C GLU A 282 9.54 -22.59 -29.86
N SER A 283 10.30 -23.70 -29.74
CA SER A 283 11.76 -23.63 -29.72
C SER A 283 12.29 -23.62 -31.17
N SER A 284 13.48 -23.06 -31.39
CA SER A 284 14.10 -22.96 -32.73
C SER A 284 14.49 -24.31 -33.37
N GLY A 285 14.13 -25.45 -32.76
CA GLY A 285 14.51 -26.78 -33.25
C GLY A 285 13.57 -27.89 -32.80
N TYR A 286 12.31 -27.87 -33.25
CA TYR A 286 11.36 -28.97 -33.01
C TYR A 286 10.97 -29.71 -34.30
N LEU A 287 10.69 -31.01 -34.16
CA LEU A 287 10.20 -31.88 -35.23
C LEU A 287 8.71 -32.17 -34.99
N LYS A 288 7.84 -31.70 -35.88
CA LYS A 288 6.39 -31.89 -35.77
C LYS A 288 5.92 -33.04 -36.66
N PHE A 289 5.47 -34.13 -36.06
CA PHE A 289 4.70 -35.15 -36.76
C PHE A 289 3.23 -34.72 -36.80
N ARG A 290 2.64 -34.59 -38.01
CA ARG A 290 1.21 -34.30 -38.18
C ARG A 290 0.48 -35.60 -38.56
N ASN A 291 -0.68 -35.83 -37.95
CA ASN A 291 -1.62 -36.92 -38.28
C ASN A 291 -1.06 -38.36 -38.18
N PRO A 292 -0.43 -38.81 -37.07
CA PRO A 292 -0.24 -40.24 -36.88
C PRO A 292 -1.57 -40.87 -36.45
N ASN A 293 -2.49 -41.11 -37.38
CA ASN A 293 -3.72 -41.87 -37.12
C ASN A 293 -3.46 -43.39 -37.03
N GLN A 294 -2.20 -43.80 -36.80
CA GLN A 294 -1.76 -45.19 -36.79
C GLN A 294 -0.65 -45.33 -35.73
N GLY A 295 -0.72 -46.41 -34.94
CA GLY A 295 0.19 -46.68 -33.82
C GLY A 295 1.66 -46.53 -34.22
N ILE A 296 2.43 -45.86 -33.38
CA ILE A 296 3.87 -45.67 -33.58
C ILE A 296 4.56 -46.95 -33.10
N ILE A 297 5.14 -47.73 -34.02
CA ILE A 297 6.01 -48.85 -33.66
C ILE A 297 7.43 -48.32 -33.51
N ILE A 298 7.88 -48.17 -32.27
CA ILE A 298 9.28 -47.90 -31.95
C ILE A 298 10.00 -49.26 -31.90
N ARG A 299 10.90 -49.51 -32.85
CA ARG A 299 11.75 -50.71 -32.87
C ARG A 299 13.20 -50.32 -32.68
N ASN A 300 13.91 -51.06 -31.84
CA ASN A 300 15.36 -51.00 -31.81
C ASN A 300 15.88 -51.55 -33.16
N THR A 301 16.79 -50.83 -33.81
CA THR A 301 17.37 -51.24 -35.11
C THR A 301 18.69 -51.99 -34.97
N THR A 302 19.22 -52.04 -33.74
CA THR A 302 20.52 -52.64 -33.41
C THR A 302 20.41 -53.90 -32.56
N GLN A 303 19.31 -54.07 -31.81
CA GLN A 303 19.00 -55.27 -31.03
C GLN A 303 17.52 -55.64 -31.23
N ASP A 304 17.15 -56.87 -30.90
CA ASP A 304 15.79 -57.39 -31.10
C ASP A 304 14.74 -56.70 -30.20
N TYR A 305 15.16 -56.17 -29.05
CA TYR A 305 14.30 -55.52 -28.06
C TYR A 305 14.85 -54.16 -27.61
N VAL A 306 13.98 -53.33 -27.04
CA VAL A 306 14.38 -52.14 -26.28
C VAL A 306 14.96 -52.61 -24.95
N GLU A 307 16.04 -51.99 -24.49
CA GLU A 307 16.66 -52.29 -23.19
C GLU A 307 15.61 -52.26 -22.06
N GLY A 308 15.60 -53.31 -21.22
CA GLY A 308 14.59 -53.49 -20.16
C GLY A 308 13.23 -54.05 -20.60
N LEU A 309 12.90 -54.03 -21.91
CA LEU A 309 11.62 -54.49 -22.46
C LEU A 309 11.76 -55.75 -23.30
N ASN A 310 12.33 -56.80 -22.69
CA ASN A 310 12.43 -58.12 -23.29
C ASN A 310 11.25 -59.02 -22.81
N PRO A 311 10.41 -59.57 -23.71
CA PRO A 311 9.25 -60.36 -23.32
C PRO A 311 9.61 -61.72 -22.69
N ILE A 312 10.85 -62.18 -22.85
CA ILE A 312 11.35 -63.44 -22.28
C ILE A 312 11.89 -63.22 -20.88
N THR A 313 12.80 -62.26 -20.70
CA THR A 313 13.46 -62.02 -19.41
C THR A 313 12.66 -61.11 -18.49
N GLN A 314 11.83 -60.22 -19.04
CA GLN A 314 10.95 -59.31 -18.31
C GLN A 314 11.68 -58.46 -17.26
N ASP A 315 12.88 -57.97 -17.62
CA ASP A 315 13.78 -57.23 -16.72
C ASP A 315 13.09 -56.06 -15.98
N TYR A 316 12.07 -55.45 -16.60
CA TYR A 316 11.25 -54.40 -16.00
C TYR A 316 10.58 -54.78 -14.67
N LEU A 317 10.40 -56.08 -14.40
CA LEU A 317 9.90 -56.60 -13.12
C LEU A 317 10.91 -56.45 -11.98
N GLU A 318 12.20 -56.37 -12.30
CA GLU A 318 13.28 -56.16 -11.32
C GLU A 318 13.74 -54.71 -11.30
N THR A 319 13.77 -54.03 -12.46
CA THR A 319 14.33 -52.67 -12.56
C THR A 319 13.31 -51.55 -12.41
N GLY A 320 12.02 -51.85 -12.60
CA GLY A 320 10.98 -50.83 -12.71
C GLY A 320 11.06 -50.00 -14.00
N PHE A 321 10.12 -49.07 -14.16
CA PHE A 321 10.10 -48.11 -15.27
C PHE A 321 9.21 -46.90 -14.99
N THR A 322 9.40 -45.84 -15.78
CA THR A 322 8.50 -44.68 -15.85
C THR A 322 8.12 -44.37 -17.29
N ILE A 323 6.83 -44.22 -17.55
CA ILE A 323 6.25 -43.72 -18.80
C ILE A 323 5.91 -42.25 -18.59
N THR A 324 6.40 -41.38 -19.47
CA THR A 324 6.00 -39.97 -19.48
C THR A 324 5.47 -39.58 -20.85
N MET A 325 4.34 -38.88 -20.90
CA MET A 325 3.77 -38.41 -22.16
C MET A 325 2.86 -37.21 -21.98
N TRP A 326 2.84 -36.35 -23.00
CA TRP A 326 1.82 -35.32 -23.17
C TRP A 326 0.64 -35.89 -23.94
N VAL A 327 -0.55 -35.80 -23.36
CA VAL A 327 -1.80 -36.29 -23.95
C VAL A 327 -2.82 -35.16 -23.94
N ARG A 328 -3.56 -35.03 -25.05
CA ARG A 328 -4.75 -34.19 -25.13
C ARG A 328 -5.91 -35.05 -25.61
N PHE A 329 -7.00 -35.04 -24.85
CA PHE A 329 -8.21 -35.78 -25.19
C PHE A 329 -9.05 -34.92 -26.12
N LEU A 330 -9.55 -35.52 -27.20
CA LEU A 330 -10.28 -34.80 -28.25
C LEU A 330 -11.79 -35.00 -28.16
N ASP A 331 -12.22 -35.94 -27.34
CA ASP A 331 -13.61 -36.29 -27.14
C ASP A 331 -13.87 -36.71 -25.70
N LYS A 332 -15.16 -36.79 -25.40
CA LYS A 332 -15.69 -37.06 -24.07
C LYS A 332 -15.67 -38.53 -23.69
N THR A 333 -15.89 -39.45 -24.63
CA THR A 333 -16.29 -40.84 -24.35
C THR A 333 -15.33 -41.91 -24.87
N SER A 334 -14.31 -41.57 -25.67
CA SER A 334 -13.38 -42.57 -26.18
C SER A 334 -12.54 -43.13 -25.05
N SER A 335 -12.45 -44.45 -24.97
CA SER A 335 -11.55 -45.19 -24.09
C SER A 335 -10.47 -45.92 -24.90
N GLY A 336 -9.42 -46.40 -24.26
CA GLY A 336 -8.39 -47.18 -24.95
C GLY A 336 -7.06 -47.24 -24.24
N THR A 337 -6.05 -47.73 -24.96
CA THR A 337 -4.69 -47.87 -24.46
C THR A 337 -3.81 -46.75 -25.00
N LEU A 338 -3.19 -45.98 -24.10
CA LEU A 338 -2.24 -44.93 -24.43
C LEU A 338 -0.85 -45.49 -24.73
N PHE A 339 -0.45 -46.52 -23.99
CA PHE A 339 0.82 -47.20 -24.16
C PHE A 339 0.72 -48.64 -23.66
N ASN A 340 1.32 -49.61 -24.35
CA ASN A 340 1.46 -50.96 -23.83
C ASN A 340 2.73 -51.65 -24.28
N PHE A 341 3.15 -52.61 -23.46
CA PHE A 341 4.11 -53.63 -23.80
C PHE A 341 3.47 -54.96 -23.45
N GLY A 342 3.25 -55.85 -24.42
CA GLY A 342 2.48 -57.07 -24.19
C GLY A 342 0.98 -56.81 -23.91
N ASN A 343 0.35 -57.75 -23.21
CA ASN A 343 -1.02 -57.62 -22.72
C ASN A 343 -1.14 -58.30 -21.35
N PRO A 344 -1.23 -57.51 -20.25
CA PRO A 344 -1.23 -58.06 -18.90
C PRO A 344 -2.51 -58.84 -18.55
N THR A 345 -3.61 -58.63 -19.28
CA THR A 345 -4.91 -59.26 -18.97
C THR A 345 -5.33 -60.33 -19.98
N ARG A 346 -4.38 -60.84 -20.79
CA ARG A 346 -4.68 -61.91 -21.76
C ARG A 346 -4.86 -63.24 -21.03
N GLY A 347 -5.86 -64.04 -21.44
CA GLY A 347 -6.15 -65.33 -20.81
C GLY A 347 -5.02 -66.37 -20.93
N GLU A 348 -4.28 -66.38 -22.04
CA GLU A 348 -3.13 -67.26 -22.23
C GLU A 348 -1.82 -66.45 -22.22
N ASN A 349 -0.85 -66.89 -21.42
CA ASN A 349 0.46 -66.25 -21.25
C ASN A 349 0.36 -64.71 -21.05
N PRO A 350 -0.38 -64.21 -20.05
CA PRO A 350 -0.39 -62.79 -19.73
C PRO A 350 1.02 -62.30 -19.39
N PHE A 351 1.43 -61.17 -19.96
CA PHE A 351 2.70 -60.51 -19.61
C PHE A 351 2.65 -59.03 -19.97
N GLY A 352 3.57 -58.26 -19.37
CA GLY A 352 3.78 -56.87 -19.69
C GLY A 352 2.85 -55.93 -18.94
N PHE A 353 2.59 -54.76 -19.52
CA PHE A 353 1.84 -53.68 -18.90
C PHE A 353 1.07 -52.85 -19.94
N ARG A 354 0.07 -52.11 -19.47
CA ARG A 354 -0.63 -51.11 -20.28
C ARG A 354 -1.04 -49.91 -19.46
N LEU A 355 -0.84 -48.73 -20.02
CA LEU A 355 -1.41 -47.47 -19.59
C LEU A 355 -2.71 -47.27 -20.37
N GLU A 356 -3.84 -47.32 -19.68
CA GLU A 356 -5.16 -47.23 -20.30
C GLU A 356 -5.98 -46.08 -19.75
N THR A 357 -6.91 -45.61 -20.58
CA THR A 357 -7.92 -44.62 -20.22
C THR A 357 -9.31 -45.20 -20.45
N TYR A 358 -10.22 -44.83 -19.57
CA TYR A 358 -11.64 -45.15 -19.67
C TYR A 358 -12.47 -43.99 -19.14
N THR A 359 -13.77 -44.07 -19.38
CA THR A 359 -14.73 -43.06 -18.98
C THR A 359 -15.87 -43.74 -18.23
N LEU A 360 -16.37 -43.10 -17.18
CA LEU A 360 -17.54 -43.57 -16.44
C LEU A 360 -18.65 -42.55 -16.64
N GLY A 361 -19.85 -43.00 -16.99
CA GLY A 361 -21.03 -42.14 -17.12
C GLY A 361 -21.77 -41.98 -15.79
N ARG A 362 -22.27 -40.77 -15.49
CA ARG A 362 -23.04 -40.48 -14.28
C ARG A 362 -24.23 -41.42 -14.11
N ASP A 363 -24.99 -41.63 -15.19
CA ASP A 363 -26.17 -42.48 -15.21
C ASP A 363 -25.86 -43.94 -15.62
N GLU A 364 -24.58 -44.27 -15.83
CA GLU A 364 -24.18 -45.65 -16.12
C GLU A 364 -24.28 -46.51 -14.86
N VAL A 365 -24.87 -47.69 -15.03
CA VAL A 365 -25.12 -48.63 -13.93
C VAL A 365 -23.80 -49.25 -13.49
N THR A 366 -23.55 -49.28 -12.18
CA THR A 366 -22.38 -49.97 -11.63
C THR A 366 -22.54 -51.49 -11.78
N ASN A 367 -21.46 -52.23 -12.00
CA ASN A 367 -21.52 -53.68 -12.22
C ASN A 367 -21.81 -54.52 -10.95
N ILE A 368 -22.01 -53.90 -9.79
CA ILE A 368 -22.23 -54.54 -8.48
C ILE A 368 -23.31 -55.63 -8.59
N THR A 369 -22.97 -56.87 -8.20
CA THR A 369 -23.90 -57.99 -8.22
C THR A 369 -24.66 -58.10 -6.91
N TYR A 370 -25.97 -58.28 -6.99
CA TYR A 370 -26.89 -58.52 -5.88
C TYR A 370 -26.33 -59.51 -4.85
N ASP A 371 -26.32 -59.15 -3.56
CA ASP A 371 -26.35 -60.17 -2.53
C ASP A 371 -27.71 -60.88 -2.64
N THR A 372 -27.68 -62.09 -3.18
CA THR A 372 -28.86 -62.96 -3.33
C THR A 372 -29.54 -63.32 -1.99
N ALA A 373 -28.97 -62.92 -0.85
CA ALA A 373 -29.54 -63.12 0.48
C ALA A 373 -30.49 -62.00 0.97
N ASP A 374 -30.58 -60.84 0.31
CA ASP A 374 -31.53 -59.78 0.67
C ASP A 374 -32.72 -59.71 -0.33
N PRO A 375 -33.95 -60.13 0.06
CA PRO A 375 -35.11 -60.13 -0.83
C PRO A 375 -35.65 -58.73 -1.19
N ILE A 376 -35.07 -57.65 -0.65
CA ILE A 376 -35.52 -56.26 -0.86
C ILE A 376 -34.34 -55.33 -1.28
N GLY A 377 -33.14 -55.86 -1.52
CA GLY A 377 -31.93 -55.06 -1.72
C GLY A 377 -31.91 -54.24 -3.02
N GLU A 378 -32.16 -52.93 -2.93
CA GLU A 378 -31.64 -51.93 -3.87
C GLU A 378 -30.11 -52.08 -3.92
N PRO A 379 -29.42 -51.90 -5.07
CA PRO A 379 -27.96 -51.82 -5.05
C PRO A 379 -27.54 -50.71 -4.07
N ASP A 380 -26.45 -50.90 -3.31
CA ASP A 380 -25.93 -49.84 -2.42
C ASP A 380 -25.74 -48.53 -3.20
N PHE A 381 -25.39 -48.63 -4.50
CA PHE A 381 -25.37 -47.52 -5.46
C PHE A 381 -25.81 -48.03 -6.84
N ARG A 382 -26.87 -47.47 -7.43
CA ARG A 382 -27.38 -47.93 -8.74
C ARG A 382 -26.57 -47.39 -9.90
N THR A 383 -26.01 -46.20 -9.76
CA THR A 383 -25.25 -45.51 -10.81
C THR A 383 -23.93 -44.96 -10.29
N TRP A 384 -22.98 -44.68 -11.18
CA TRP A 384 -21.73 -44.02 -10.78
C TRP A 384 -21.95 -42.64 -10.19
N GLY A 385 -22.99 -41.93 -10.61
CA GLY A 385 -23.39 -40.64 -10.05
C GLY A 385 -23.83 -40.75 -8.59
N GLU A 386 -24.66 -41.74 -8.27
CA GLU A 386 -25.08 -42.03 -6.88
C GLU A 386 -23.87 -42.40 -6.01
N TYR A 387 -23.00 -43.29 -6.52
CA TYR A 387 -21.77 -43.65 -5.81
C TYR A 387 -20.87 -42.43 -5.53
N ALA A 388 -20.76 -41.51 -6.49
CA ALA A 388 -19.96 -40.30 -6.35
C ALA A 388 -20.52 -39.32 -5.30
N GLU A 389 -21.83 -39.31 -5.09
CA GLU A 389 -22.50 -38.43 -4.11
C GLU A 389 -22.45 -39.00 -2.69
N GLU A 390 -22.48 -40.32 -2.56
CA GLU A 390 -22.57 -41.00 -1.27
C GLU A 390 -21.20 -41.33 -0.65
N ILE A 391 -20.16 -41.48 -1.48
CA ILE A 391 -18.81 -41.79 -1.02
C ILE A 391 -17.94 -40.53 -0.93
N ALA A 392 -17.19 -40.41 0.16
CA ALA A 392 -16.16 -39.38 0.33
C ALA A 392 -14.97 -39.65 -0.62
N LEU A 393 -15.09 -39.21 -1.86
CA LEU A 393 -14.05 -39.26 -2.89
C LEU A 393 -13.15 -38.02 -2.82
N GLU A 394 -11.96 -38.09 -3.43
CA GLU A 394 -11.02 -36.96 -3.46
C GLU A 394 -11.54 -35.75 -4.25
N ASN A 395 -12.42 -35.99 -5.22
CA ASN A 395 -12.89 -34.99 -6.16
C ASN A 395 -14.42 -34.97 -6.20
N ASN A 396 -14.98 -33.78 -6.49
CA ASN A 396 -16.40 -33.61 -6.78
C ASN A 396 -16.68 -34.03 -8.23
N TYR A 397 -16.73 -35.34 -8.46
CA TYR A 397 -17.04 -35.91 -9.77
C TYR A 397 -18.41 -35.50 -10.28
N PHE A 398 -18.56 -35.48 -11.60
CA PHE A 398 -19.78 -35.15 -12.34
C PHE A 398 -20.32 -33.73 -12.11
N ASN A 399 -19.49 -32.79 -11.63
CA ASN A 399 -19.90 -31.41 -11.38
C ASN A 399 -19.97 -30.55 -12.66
N LYS A 400 -19.13 -30.86 -13.64
CA LYS A 400 -19.00 -30.15 -14.92
C LYS A 400 -19.62 -30.92 -16.08
N SER A 401 -19.78 -32.23 -15.92
CA SER A 401 -20.11 -33.15 -17.00
C SER A 401 -20.82 -34.39 -16.48
N ASP A 402 -21.58 -35.07 -17.35
CA ASP A 402 -22.21 -36.37 -17.07
C ASP A 402 -21.27 -37.56 -17.30
N THR A 403 -19.99 -37.32 -17.61
CA THR A 403 -18.97 -38.37 -17.72
C THR A 403 -17.67 -37.90 -17.08
N GLU A 404 -16.94 -38.85 -16.50
CA GLU A 404 -15.60 -38.59 -15.97
C GLU A 404 -14.57 -39.51 -16.59
N ARG A 405 -13.37 -38.97 -16.85
CA ARG A 405 -12.27 -39.70 -17.48
C ARG A 405 -11.21 -40.09 -16.47
N PHE A 406 -10.70 -41.29 -16.62
CA PHE A 406 -9.67 -41.85 -15.75
C PHE A 406 -8.52 -42.42 -16.58
N VAL A 407 -7.36 -42.52 -15.93
CA VAL A 407 -6.17 -43.19 -16.44
C VAL A 407 -5.57 -44.09 -15.36
N ARG A 408 -5.15 -45.29 -15.77
CA ARG A 408 -4.44 -46.22 -14.88
C ARG A 408 -3.35 -46.98 -15.60
N LEU A 409 -2.35 -47.38 -14.83
CA LEU A 409 -1.32 -48.33 -15.26
C LEU A 409 -1.71 -49.71 -14.73
N VAL A 410 -1.79 -50.71 -15.61
CA VAL A 410 -2.04 -52.12 -15.26
C VAL A 410 -0.82 -52.95 -15.65
N ILE A 411 -0.33 -53.81 -14.76
CA ILE A 411 0.85 -54.65 -14.97
C ILE A 411 0.62 -56.09 -14.54
N LYS A 412 1.22 -57.02 -15.28
CA LYS A 412 1.38 -58.41 -14.84
C LYS A 412 2.71 -58.55 -14.12
N ASP A 413 2.68 -58.56 -12.79
CA ASP A 413 3.82 -58.69 -11.88
C ASP A 413 3.92 -60.14 -11.40
N GLY A 414 4.68 -60.96 -12.13
CA GLY A 414 4.71 -62.41 -11.92
C GLY A 414 3.31 -63.02 -12.06
N ASP A 415 2.81 -63.66 -11.01
CA ASP A 415 1.47 -64.24 -11.00
C ASP A 415 0.36 -63.24 -10.67
N LYS A 416 0.69 -62.03 -10.20
CA LYS A 416 -0.30 -61.02 -9.77
C LYS A 416 -0.59 -60.00 -10.87
N LEU A 417 -1.85 -59.57 -10.94
CA LEU A 417 -2.24 -58.39 -11.73
C LEU A 417 -2.29 -57.22 -10.75
N ARG A 418 -1.65 -56.10 -11.10
CA ARG A 418 -1.66 -54.89 -10.28
C ARG A 418 -2.05 -53.70 -11.13
N ASP A 419 -2.60 -52.68 -10.49
CA ASP A 419 -2.83 -51.39 -11.12
C ASP A 419 -2.65 -50.22 -10.15
N SER A 420 -2.89 -49.02 -10.65
CA SER A 420 -2.66 -47.77 -9.91
C SER A 420 -3.88 -47.24 -9.16
N HIS A 421 -4.94 -48.03 -8.96
CA HIS A 421 -6.07 -47.59 -8.14
C HIS A 421 -5.65 -47.46 -6.68
N VAL A 422 -6.24 -46.51 -5.95
CA VAL A 422 -5.91 -46.25 -4.55
C VAL A 422 -7.11 -46.48 -3.65
N GLY A 423 -6.86 -46.56 -2.35
CA GLY A 423 -7.91 -46.42 -1.34
C GLY A 423 -8.35 -44.97 -1.18
N VAL A 424 -9.62 -44.74 -0.86
CA VAL A 424 -10.26 -43.43 -0.64
C VAL A 424 -11.06 -43.44 0.67
N LEU A 425 -11.41 -42.28 1.23
CA LEU A 425 -12.01 -42.20 2.58
C LEU A 425 -13.27 -43.06 2.79
N GLY A 426 -14.08 -43.25 1.73
CA GLY A 426 -15.23 -44.13 1.78
C GLY A 426 -15.01 -45.56 1.26
N ARG A 427 -13.81 -45.92 0.78
CA ARG A 427 -13.51 -47.26 0.27
C ARG A 427 -12.04 -47.68 0.39
N GLN A 428 -11.81 -48.85 0.96
CA GLN A 428 -10.45 -49.40 1.09
C GLN A 428 -9.88 -49.85 -0.26
N LYS A 429 -8.55 -49.78 -0.38
CA LYS A 429 -7.78 -50.40 -1.47
C LYS A 429 -7.97 -51.91 -1.43
N THR A 430 -8.16 -52.52 -2.60
CA THR A 430 -8.36 -53.97 -2.74
C THR A 430 -7.20 -54.63 -3.48
N THR A 431 -6.95 -55.92 -3.28
CA THR A 431 -5.92 -56.66 -4.03
C THR A 431 -6.32 -56.83 -5.49
N ASP A 432 -7.60 -57.09 -5.73
CA ASP A 432 -8.15 -57.29 -7.05
C ASP A 432 -8.18 -55.98 -7.84
N VAL A 433 -7.84 -56.07 -9.13
CA VAL A 433 -7.86 -54.94 -10.04
C VAL A 433 -9.29 -54.68 -10.50
N PRO A 434 -9.85 -53.47 -10.26
CA PRO A 434 -11.21 -53.11 -10.67
C PRO A 434 -11.45 -53.36 -12.17
N GLY A 435 -12.58 -53.96 -12.55
CA GLY A 435 -12.92 -54.32 -13.93
C GLY A 435 -12.30 -55.63 -14.45
N PHE A 436 -11.44 -56.30 -13.65
CA PHE A 436 -10.91 -57.65 -13.95
C PHE A 436 -11.17 -58.67 -12.84
N ALA A 437 -11.74 -58.23 -11.72
CA ALA A 437 -12.09 -59.10 -10.60
C ALA A 437 -13.26 -60.03 -10.95
N LEU A 438 -13.36 -61.16 -10.25
CA LEU A 438 -14.53 -62.05 -10.36
C LEU A 438 -15.76 -61.48 -9.65
N ASP A 439 -15.52 -60.76 -8.56
CA ASP A 439 -16.55 -60.06 -7.79
C ASP A 439 -16.65 -58.63 -8.31
N SER A 440 -17.82 -58.27 -8.80
CA SER A 440 -18.04 -56.98 -9.43
C SER A 440 -18.17 -55.84 -8.43
N ASP A 441 -18.26 -56.12 -7.13
CA ASP A 441 -18.17 -55.09 -6.09
C ASP A 441 -16.84 -54.34 -6.22
N TYR A 442 -15.74 -55.02 -6.59
CA TYR A 442 -14.44 -54.41 -6.79
C TYR A 442 -14.43 -53.33 -7.89
N ASP A 443 -15.35 -53.39 -8.85
CA ASP A 443 -15.41 -52.43 -9.98
C ASP A 443 -15.56 -50.98 -9.52
N LEU A 444 -16.20 -50.73 -8.37
CA LEU A 444 -16.32 -49.38 -7.80
C LEU A 444 -14.95 -48.65 -7.63
N GLY A 445 -13.84 -49.39 -7.60
CA GLY A 445 -12.48 -48.87 -7.47
C GLY A 445 -11.98 -48.22 -8.75
N LEU A 446 -12.74 -48.33 -9.86
CA LEU A 446 -12.47 -47.57 -11.07
C LEU A 446 -12.48 -46.06 -10.82
N MET A 447 -13.29 -45.56 -9.88
CA MET A 447 -13.33 -44.15 -9.48
C MET A 447 -12.20 -43.71 -8.54
N SER A 448 -11.38 -44.66 -8.06
CA SER A 448 -10.20 -44.37 -7.24
C SER A 448 -8.89 -44.46 -8.04
N THR A 449 -8.96 -44.47 -9.36
CA THR A 449 -7.80 -44.28 -10.24
C THR A 449 -7.57 -42.80 -10.52
N THR A 450 -6.51 -42.48 -11.26
CA THR A 450 -6.14 -41.09 -11.53
C THR A 450 -7.14 -40.45 -12.49
N TRP A 451 -7.92 -39.52 -11.95
CA TRP A 451 -8.88 -38.71 -12.69
C TRP A 451 -8.19 -37.71 -13.62
N ILE A 452 -8.76 -37.49 -14.80
CA ILE A 452 -8.35 -36.46 -15.76
C ILE A 452 -9.54 -35.50 -15.94
N PRO A 453 -9.38 -34.21 -15.58
CA PRO A 453 -10.43 -33.21 -15.79
C PRO A 453 -10.86 -33.12 -17.26
N GLU A 454 -12.15 -32.90 -17.50
CA GLU A 454 -12.66 -32.69 -18.86
C GLU A 454 -12.32 -31.28 -19.37
N ASP A 455 -11.24 -31.18 -20.14
CA ASP A 455 -10.87 -29.99 -20.93
C ASP A 455 -10.22 -30.42 -22.26
N PHE A 456 -10.93 -30.19 -23.37
CA PHE A 456 -10.48 -30.59 -24.72
C PHE A 456 -9.43 -29.64 -25.33
N THR A 457 -9.20 -28.50 -24.68
CA THR A 457 -8.19 -27.52 -25.07
C THR A 457 -6.87 -27.72 -24.31
N GLU A 458 -6.95 -28.38 -23.15
CA GLU A 458 -5.82 -28.62 -22.27
C GLU A 458 -4.96 -29.82 -22.68
N TRP A 459 -3.67 -29.73 -22.40
CA TRP A 459 -2.72 -30.83 -22.46
C TRP A 459 -2.39 -31.31 -21.06
N TYR A 460 -2.40 -32.63 -20.85
CA TYR A 460 -2.02 -33.27 -19.59
C TYR A 460 -0.70 -33.99 -19.76
N PHE A 461 0.24 -33.73 -18.86
CA PHE A 461 1.47 -34.51 -18.74
C PHE A 461 1.22 -35.66 -17.78
N ILE A 462 1.24 -36.89 -18.30
CA ILE A 462 1.00 -38.11 -17.55
C ILE A 462 2.35 -38.75 -17.20
N VAL A 463 2.52 -39.09 -15.93
CA VAL A 463 3.67 -39.84 -15.39
C VAL A 463 3.15 -41.12 -14.77
N ALA A 464 3.41 -42.26 -15.40
CA ALA A 464 3.02 -43.58 -14.92
C ALA A 464 4.28 -44.37 -14.55
N THR A 465 4.36 -44.89 -13.33
CA THR A 465 5.55 -45.55 -12.79
C THR A 465 5.20 -46.93 -12.25
N PHE A 466 6.07 -47.90 -12.53
CA PHE A 466 6.12 -49.16 -11.82
C PHE A 466 7.45 -49.25 -11.07
N ASN A 467 7.39 -49.39 -9.75
CA ASN A 467 8.56 -49.58 -8.91
C ASN A 467 8.46 -50.91 -8.14
N PRO A 468 9.27 -51.92 -8.48
CA PRO A 468 9.19 -53.24 -7.86
C PRO A 468 9.67 -53.27 -6.41
N ASP A 469 10.46 -52.27 -5.98
CA ASP A 469 11.01 -52.14 -4.63
C ASP A 469 9.97 -51.61 -3.61
N VAL A 470 8.78 -51.19 -4.07
CA VAL A 470 7.72 -50.72 -3.17
C VAL A 470 7.04 -51.92 -2.48
N GLU A 471 6.89 -51.82 -1.17
CA GLU A 471 6.22 -52.80 -0.31
C GLU A 471 4.69 -52.66 -0.44
N GLU A 472 4.09 -53.21 -1.49
CA GLU A 472 2.61 -53.22 -1.67
C GLU A 472 1.95 -54.38 -0.92
N ASP A 473 2.54 -55.57 -1.02
CA ASP A 473 1.93 -56.81 -0.51
C ASP A 473 1.94 -56.90 1.02
N GLU A 474 2.87 -56.22 1.70
CA GLU A 474 2.91 -56.20 3.17
C GLU A 474 1.77 -55.39 3.80
N HIS A 475 1.16 -54.50 3.01
CA HIS A 475 0.09 -53.62 3.47
C HIS A 475 -1.30 -54.05 3.01
N ILE A 476 -1.42 -55.09 2.18
CA ILE A 476 -2.72 -55.68 1.85
C ILE A 476 -2.82 -57.06 2.49
N VAL A 477 -3.55 -57.15 3.60
CA VAL A 477 -3.75 -58.40 4.34
C VAL A 477 -5.09 -59.01 3.92
N SER A 478 -5.07 -60.18 3.28
CA SER A 478 -6.28 -60.97 3.08
C SER A 478 -6.67 -61.64 4.41
N GLY A 479 -7.83 -61.32 4.96
CA GLY A 479 -8.37 -61.98 6.16
C GLY A 479 -9.84 -62.37 5.98
N THR A 480 -10.24 -63.53 6.50
CA THR A 480 -11.66 -63.80 6.77
C THR A 480 -12.04 -63.09 8.07
N GLY A 481 -13.00 -62.16 7.98
CA GLY A 481 -13.66 -61.61 9.16
C GLY A 481 -14.37 -62.71 9.96
N ALA A 482 -14.74 -62.41 11.21
CA ALA A 482 -15.46 -63.34 12.08
C ALA A 482 -16.86 -63.76 11.55
N ASP A 483 -17.35 -63.08 10.51
CA ASP A 483 -18.59 -63.33 9.78
C ASP A 483 -18.42 -64.30 8.59
N GLY A 484 -17.20 -64.78 8.32
CA GLY A 484 -16.93 -65.68 7.19
C GLY A 484 -16.84 -64.97 5.84
N VAL A 485 -16.86 -63.64 5.83
CA VAL A 485 -16.62 -62.81 4.63
C VAL A 485 -15.13 -62.51 4.53
N ASN A 486 -14.54 -62.69 3.35
CA ASN A 486 -13.17 -62.24 3.08
C ASN A 486 -13.18 -60.70 3.12
N LYS A 487 -12.71 -60.12 4.23
CA LYS A 487 -12.47 -58.68 4.34
C LYS A 487 -10.97 -58.50 4.19
N GLU A 488 -10.56 -57.94 3.07
CA GLU A 488 -9.20 -57.44 2.93
C GLU A 488 -9.02 -56.30 3.93
N TYR A 489 -8.05 -56.42 4.83
CA TYR A 489 -7.69 -55.40 5.79
C TYR A 489 -6.34 -54.80 5.41
N THR A 490 -6.23 -53.48 5.44
CA THR A 490 -4.95 -52.79 5.34
C THR A 490 -4.42 -52.54 6.74
N GLU A 491 -3.37 -53.25 7.16
CA GLU A 491 -2.67 -52.95 8.41
C GLU A 491 -1.55 -51.94 8.13
N CYS A 492 -1.56 -50.82 8.86
CA CYS A 492 -0.54 -49.79 8.78
C CYS A 492 0.20 -49.66 10.11
N LEU A 493 1.46 -49.22 10.06
CA LEU A 493 2.25 -48.85 11.24
C LEU A 493 1.48 -47.82 12.09
N GLN A 494 1.39 -48.06 13.40
CA GLN A 494 0.65 -47.21 14.34
C GLN A 494 1.23 -45.79 14.44
N VAL A 495 0.75 -44.87 13.60
CA VAL A 495 0.90 -43.42 13.79
C VAL A 495 -0.34 -42.90 14.53
N GLY A 496 -0.35 -43.02 15.86
CA GLY A 496 -1.43 -42.48 16.72
C GLY A 496 -2.78 -43.18 16.60
N GLU A 497 -3.84 -42.53 17.11
CA GLU A 497 -5.22 -43.05 17.02
C GLU A 497 -5.71 -42.95 15.57
N THR A 498 -5.61 -44.09 14.87
CA THR A 498 -6.17 -44.48 13.55
C THR A 498 -5.45 -44.02 12.27
N PRO A 499 -4.44 -44.76 11.77
CA PRO A 499 -4.03 -44.69 10.37
C PRO A 499 -4.83 -45.69 9.54
N ASP A 500 -5.96 -45.27 8.95
CA ASP A 500 -6.66 -46.03 7.90
C ASP A 500 -5.95 -45.81 6.55
N CYS A 501 -4.72 -46.31 6.45
CA CYS A 501 -3.95 -46.25 5.20
C CYS A 501 -4.67 -46.93 4.04
N GLY A 502 -5.51 -47.92 4.35
CA GLY A 502 -6.37 -48.60 3.38
C GLY A 502 -7.29 -47.63 2.65
N ARG A 503 -7.64 -46.50 3.27
CA ARG A 503 -8.51 -45.45 2.74
C ARG A 503 -7.79 -44.13 2.44
N THR A 504 -6.46 -44.14 2.47
CA THR A 504 -5.66 -42.92 2.30
C THR A 504 -4.94 -42.93 0.95
N PRO A 505 -5.41 -42.15 -0.04
CA PRO A 505 -4.81 -42.08 -1.37
C PRO A 505 -3.31 -41.78 -1.35
N TYR A 506 -2.89 -40.87 -0.47
CA TYR A 506 -1.49 -40.46 -0.31
C TYR A 506 -0.58 -41.60 0.14
N PHE A 507 -1.09 -42.57 0.90
CA PHE A 507 -0.32 -43.75 1.27
C PHE A 507 -0.03 -44.59 0.02
N TRP A 508 -1.08 -44.92 -0.74
CA TRP A 508 -0.97 -45.71 -1.97
C TRP A 508 -0.23 -45.01 -3.12
N ARG A 509 -0.08 -43.68 -3.06
CA ARG A 509 0.78 -42.90 -3.97
C ARG A 509 2.24 -42.78 -3.49
N ASN A 510 2.60 -43.50 -2.43
CA ASN A 510 3.94 -43.55 -1.84
C ASN A 510 4.37 -42.22 -1.20
N ASN A 511 3.42 -41.48 -0.60
CA ASN A 511 3.64 -40.15 -0.05
C ASN A 511 3.57 -40.05 1.48
N ILE A 512 3.43 -41.17 2.19
CA ILE A 512 3.31 -41.18 3.67
C ILE A 512 4.33 -42.15 4.26
N ILE A 513 5.02 -41.70 5.31
CA ILE A 513 5.83 -42.50 6.24
C ILE A 513 5.36 -42.24 7.68
N ASP A 514 5.88 -43.02 8.64
CA ASP A 514 5.53 -42.92 10.07
C ASP A 514 5.61 -41.49 10.65
N THR A 515 6.49 -40.66 10.11
CA THR A 515 6.74 -39.29 10.60
C THR A 515 6.02 -38.20 9.80
N GLY A 516 5.19 -38.54 8.80
CA GLY A 516 4.43 -37.59 7.99
C GLY A 516 4.58 -37.79 6.49
N TYR A 517 4.46 -36.69 5.72
CA TYR A 517 4.51 -36.73 4.26
C TYR A 517 5.95 -36.81 3.71
N THR A 518 6.11 -37.57 2.63
CA THR A 518 7.35 -37.69 1.86
C THR A 518 7.03 -37.72 0.37
N ASN A 519 8.02 -37.45 -0.48
CA ASN A 519 7.88 -37.66 -1.93
C ASN A 519 8.06 -39.13 -2.33
N HIS A 520 8.61 -39.96 -1.43
CA HIS A 520 8.84 -41.38 -1.67
C HIS A 520 8.95 -42.15 -0.34
N SER A 521 7.96 -43.00 -0.04
CA SER A 521 7.90 -43.79 1.19
C SER A 521 8.43 -45.23 1.07
N ASN A 522 8.59 -45.75 -0.16
CA ASN A 522 8.73 -47.19 -0.45
C ASN A 522 7.55 -48.08 0.01
N MET A 523 6.43 -47.50 0.42
CA MET A 523 5.23 -48.19 0.90
C MET A 523 4.03 -47.77 0.05
N GLY A 524 3.07 -48.65 -0.19
CA GLY A 524 1.86 -48.34 -0.98
C GLY A 524 1.83 -49.10 -2.30
N ASN A 525 1.37 -48.47 -3.39
CA ASN A 525 1.31 -49.17 -4.68
C ASN A 525 2.67 -49.19 -5.39
N LYS A 526 3.00 -50.35 -5.97
CA LYS A 526 4.05 -50.48 -6.99
C LYS A 526 3.71 -49.69 -8.25
N CYS A 527 2.42 -49.64 -8.61
CA CYS A 527 1.91 -48.90 -9.75
C CYS A 527 1.38 -47.53 -9.35
N LYS A 528 1.90 -46.45 -9.95
CA LYS A 528 1.46 -45.08 -9.69
C LYS A 528 1.20 -44.33 -10.99
N VAL A 529 0.13 -43.54 -11.04
CA VAL A 529 -0.12 -42.59 -12.14
C VAL A 529 -0.40 -41.21 -11.57
N GLU A 530 0.35 -40.22 -12.05
CA GLU A 530 0.22 -38.82 -11.68
C GLU A 530 0.03 -37.98 -12.95
N ILE A 531 -0.72 -36.90 -12.85
CA ILE A 531 -0.94 -35.98 -13.96
C ILE A 531 -0.74 -34.53 -13.52
N ILE A 532 -0.37 -33.67 -14.47
CA ILE A 532 -0.41 -32.22 -14.32
C ILE A 532 -0.89 -31.58 -15.62
N SER A 533 -1.79 -30.61 -15.54
CA SER A 533 -2.21 -29.84 -16.71
C SER A 533 -1.08 -28.93 -17.18
N LYS A 534 -1.03 -28.60 -18.47
CA LYS A 534 -0.04 -27.65 -18.98
C LYS A 534 -0.22 -26.29 -18.32
N THR A 535 -1.46 -25.86 -18.09
CA THR A 535 -1.76 -24.62 -17.36
C THR A 535 -1.17 -24.63 -15.96
N ASP A 536 -1.40 -25.66 -15.17
CA ASP A 536 -0.86 -25.75 -13.80
C ASP A 536 0.67 -25.85 -13.82
N LEU A 537 1.25 -26.56 -14.79
CA LEU A 537 2.69 -26.62 -14.95
C LEU A 537 3.28 -25.23 -15.29
N LEU A 538 2.65 -24.49 -16.20
CA LEU A 538 3.09 -23.14 -16.57
C LEU A 538 2.95 -22.18 -15.38
N ARG A 539 1.84 -22.26 -14.65
CA ARG A 539 1.61 -21.48 -13.43
C ARG A 539 2.66 -21.78 -12.37
N ALA A 540 2.96 -23.06 -12.12
CA ALA A 540 3.99 -23.49 -11.18
C ALA A 540 5.40 -23.01 -11.59
N ARG A 541 5.63 -22.80 -12.89
CA ARG A 541 6.88 -22.25 -13.43
C ARG A 541 6.92 -20.72 -13.46
N GLY A 542 5.87 -20.05 -12.99
CA GLY A 542 5.80 -18.58 -12.93
C GLY A 542 5.43 -17.92 -14.25
N TYR A 543 4.88 -18.66 -15.21
CA TYR A 543 4.32 -18.06 -16.42
C TYR A 543 2.90 -17.56 -16.18
N LYS A 544 2.53 -16.52 -16.94
CA LYS A 544 1.15 -16.10 -17.10
C LYS A 544 0.38 -17.19 -17.84
N VAL A 545 -0.82 -17.46 -17.37
CA VAL A 545 -1.73 -18.42 -17.99
C VAL A 545 -3.10 -17.77 -18.07
N ASP A 546 -3.68 -17.79 -19.26
CA ASP A 546 -4.97 -17.17 -19.58
C ASP A 546 -6.15 -17.96 -19.01
#